data_AF-A0A7S4KH37-F1
#
_entry.id   AF-A0A7S4KH37-F1
#
_cell.length_a   1.000
_cell.length_b   1.000
_cell.length_c   1.000
_cell.angle_alpha   90.00
_cell.angle_beta   90.00
_cell.angle_gamma   90.00
#
_symmetry.space_group_name_H-M   'P 1'
#
loop_
_entity.id
_entity.type
_entity.pdbx_description
1 polymer ?
#
loop_
_entity_poly.entity_id
_entity_poly.type
_entity_poly.pdbx_seq_one_letter_code
_entity_poly.pdbx_strand_id
1 'polypeptide(L)'
;MTYMRQRLSNSSVFLMEFFRDYDSTKRGYISTHDMLRGLDGCRCFQDMSRGEKGLVVRFFSEDRPQQFKDQTFNYAVFCEILQPTNDTRVQMNNVYQRLKEELDAFNPDMSLDSPYAIQPLTPEGELRCKYLKRKLKHKITSTRVSARELLGDYDPHLNGGTVGWMKKTSKHTQFLCNLPGCISRSQYMRGMVRLAGDLGLTEDDMNLIYSKYERNGAFNYYAFCKDMDRPSSPIKFREGGNRTPLDFSGNRTPLDLM
;
A
#
# COMPACT_ATOMS: atom_id res chain seq x y z
N MET A 1 6.91 -9.82 -6.98
CA MET A 1 6.86 -8.63 -7.85
C MET A 1 5.57 -7.85 -7.73
N THR A 2 4.40 -8.49 -7.88
CA THR A 2 3.07 -7.87 -7.67
C THR A 2 2.96 -7.06 -6.37
N TYR A 3 3.36 -7.67 -5.25
CA TYR A 3 3.43 -7.01 -3.94
C TYR A 3 4.20 -5.68 -3.99
N MET A 4 5.36 -5.68 -4.67
CA MET A 4 6.23 -4.52 -4.75
C MET A 4 5.60 -3.38 -5.56
N ARG A 5 5.02 -3.71 -6.73
CA ARG A 5 4.30 -2.75 -7.56
C ARG A 5 3.15 -2.09 -6.79
N GLN A 6 2.40 -2.89 -6.03
CA GLN A 6 1.32 -2.39 -5.19
C GLN A 6 1.81 -1.50 -4.04
N ARG A 7 2.95 -1.81 -3.41
CA ARG A 7 3.55 -0.96 -2.37
C ARG A 7 4.00 0.38 -2.94
N LEU A 8 4.61 0.38 -4.12
CA LEU A 8 5.04 1.60 -4.80
C LEU A 8 3.86 2.49 -5.19
N SER A 9 2.77 1.91 -5.73
CA SER A 9 1.58 2.69 -6.08
C SER A 9 0.90 3.34 -4.88
N ASN A 10 1.03 2.76 -3.68
CA ASN A 10 0.46 3.34 -2.46
C ASN A 10 1.39 4.37 -1.77
N SER A 11 2.69 4.38 -2.08
CA SER A 11 3.68 5.19 -1.34
C SER A 11 4.15 6.45 -2.07
N SER A 12 3.74 6.66 -3.33
CA SER A 12 4.19 7.79 -4.17
C SER A 12 5.72 7.94 -4.23
N VAL A 13 6.45 6.84 -4.05
CA VAL A 13 7.91 6.79 -4.08
C VAL A 13 8.38 6.47 -5.50
N PHE A 14 9.40 7.17 -5.99
CA PHE A 14 10.06 6.86 -7.26
C PHE A 14 11.29 5.99 -7.03
N LEU A 15 11.18 4.71 -7.38
CA LEU A 15 12.20 3.72 -7.08
C LEU A 15 13.57 4.02 -7.73
N MET A 16 13.55 4.63 -8.91
CA MET A 16 14.74 5.02 -9.68
C MET A 16 15.69 5.94 -8.90
N GLU A 17 15.16 6.79 -8.02
CA GLU A 17 15.96 7.75 -7.25
C GLU A 17 16.88 7.07 -6.24
N PHE A 18 16.46 5.92 -5.69
CA PHE A 18 17.23 5.17 -4.69
C PHE A 18 18.42 4.42 -5.29
N PHE A 19 18.46 4.25 -6.61
CA PHE A 19 19.52 3.52 -7.30
C PHE A 19 20.48 4.41 -8.07
N ARG A 20 20.07 5.64 -8.40
CA ARG A 20 20.83 6.56 -9.25
C ARG A 20 22.23 6.85 -8.71
N ASP A 21 22.37 7.00 -7.39
CA ASP A 21 23.66 7.33 -6.77
C ASP A 21 24.64 6.16 -6.77
N TYR A 22 24.14 4.93 -6.95
CA TYR A 22 24.97 3.73 -7.02
C TYR A 22 25.42 3.38 -8.46
N ASP A 23 24.78 3.95 -9.50
CA ASP A 23 25.17 3.79 -10.90
C ASP A 23 25.85 5.03 -11.46
N SER A 24 27.13 5.20 -11.11
CA SER A 24 27.97 6.27 -11.64
C SER A 24 28.07 6.28 -13.17
N THR A 25 27.88 5.13 -13.82
CA THR A 25 28.01 4.96 -15.27
C THR A 25 26.72 5.23 -16.04
N LYS A 26 25.58 5.32 -15.35
CA LYS A 26 24.24 5.51 -15.91
C LYS A 26 23.89 4.47 -16.98
N ARG A 27 24.33 3.22 -16.77
CA ARG A 27 24.10 2.09 -17.68
C ARG A 27 22.90 1.24 -17.29
N GLY A 28 22.33 1.47 -16.11
CA GLY A 28 21.21 0.69 -15.60
C GLY A 28 21.62 -0.53 -14.77
N TYR A 29 22.89 -0.62 -14.35
CA TYR A 29 23.43 -1.76 -13.61
C TYR A 29 24.14 -1.33 -12.33
N ILE A 30 23.94 -2.09 -11.25
CA ILE A 30 24.57 -1.88 -9.94
C ILE A 30 24.99 -3.22 -9.34
N SER A 31 25.78 -3.16 -8.26
CA SER A 31 26.12 -4.37 -7.52
C SER A 31 24.92 -4.91 -6.74
N THR A 32 24.92 -6.22 -6.46
CA THR A 32 23.89 -6.84 -5.60
C THR A 32 23.82 -6.17 -4.23
N HIS A 33 24.97 -5.80 -3.68
CA HIS A 33 25.03 -5.14 -2.39
C HIS A 33 24.39 -3.74 -2.43
N ASP A 34 24.65 -2.97 -3.48
CA ASP A 34 24.07 -1.64 -3.63
C ASP A 34 22.58 -1.69 -3.94
N MET A 35 22.13 -2.71 -4.68
CA MET A 35 20.71 -3.00 -4.87
C MET A 35 20.01 -3.23 -3.53
N LEU A 36 20.58 -4.06 -2.64
CA LEU A 36 19.99 -4.33 -1.32
C LEU A 36 19.96 -3.06 -0.47
N ARG A 37 21.02 -2.24 -0.48
CA ARG A 37 21.04 -0.94 0.21
C ARG A 37 19.99 0.02 -0.34
N GLY A 38 19.81 0.09 -1.66
CA GLY A 38 18.78 0.90 -2.28
C GLY A 38 17.37 0.45 -1.89
N LEU A 39 17.11 -0.87 -1.85
CA LEU A 39 15.84 -1.41 -1.37
C LEU A 39 15.61 -1.13 0.12
N ASP A 40 16.63 -1.23 0.97
CA ASP A 40 16.53 -0.92 2.40
C ASP A 40 16.30 0.59 2.62
N GLY A 41 16.86 1.43 1.75
CA GLY A 41 16.58 2.86 1.68
C GLY A 41 15.13 3.16 1.28
N CYS A 42 14.53 2.32 0.40
CA CYS A 42 13.10 2.37 0.16
C CYS A 42 12.34 1.80 1.36
N ARG A 43 11.87 2.68 2.24
CA ARG A 43 11.02 2.33 3.38
C ARG A 43 9.77 1.50 3.00
N CYS A 44 9.42 1.50 1.72
CA CYS A 44 8.33 0.74 1.13
C CYS A 44 8.49 -0.80 1.21
N PHE A 45 9.72 -1.31 1.37
CA PHE A 45 10.05 -2.75 1.31
C PHE A 45 10.74 -3.31 2.56
N GLN A 46 10.65 -2.62 3.70
CA GLN A 46 11.32 -3.04 4.94
C GLN A 46 10.83 -4.39 5.48
N ASP A 47 9.59 -4.77 5.15
CA ASP A 47 8.98 -6.03 5.57
C ASP A 47 9.28 -7.21 4.65
N MET A 48 10.00 -7.00 3.54
CA MET A 48 10.48 -8.10 2.70
C MET A 48 11.58 -8.88 3.42
N SER A 49 11.39 -10.20 3.52
CA SER A 49 12.39 -11.12 4.05
C SER A 49 13.66 -11.15 3.19
N ARG A 50 14.77 -11.59 3.78
CA ARG A 50 16.04 -11.77 3.05
C ARG A 50 15.90 -12.74 1.87
N GLY A 51 15.07 -13.78 2.03
CA GLY A 51 14.79 -14.75 0.97
C GLY A 51 14.09 -14.12 -0.22
N GLU A 52 13.05 -13.31 0.02
CA GLU A 52 12.32 -12.60 -1.05
C GLU A 52 13.21 -11.60 -1.79
N LYS A 53 14.04 -10.84 -1.07
CA LYS A 53 15.04 -9.95 -1.68
C LYS A 53 16.03 -10.74 -2.56
N GLY A 54 16.48 -11.91 -2.08
CA GLY A 54 17.35 -12.81 -2.85
C GLY A 54 16.72 -13.31 -4.15
N LEU A 55 15.42 -13.60 -4.16
CA LEU A 55 14.69 -13.98 -5.38
C LEU A 55 14.66 -12.83 -6.40
N VAL A 56 14.44 -11.59 -5.95
CA VAL A 56 14.47 -10.40 -6.83
C VAL A 56 15.88 -10.22 -7.40
N VAL A 57 16.91 -10.26 -6.55
CA VAL A 57 18.32 -10.18 -6.99
C VAL A 57 18.60 -11.21 -8.08
N ARG A 58 18.26 -12.48 -7.84
CA ARG A 58 18.55 -13.56 -8.78
C ARG A 58 17.82 -13.39 -10.11
N PHE A 59 16.59 -12.89 -10.11
CA PHE A 59 15.78 -12.75 -11.32
C PHE A 59 16.27 -11.63 -12.25
N PHE A 60 16.80 -10.54 -11.68
CA PHE A 60 17.28 -9.36 -12.43
C PHE A 60 18.81 -9.29 -12.55
N SER A 61 19.53 -10.31 -12.10
CA SER A 61 20.97 -10.42 -12.31
C SER A 61 21.24 -11.02 -13.68
N GLU A 62 22.15 -10.40 -14.43
CA GLU A 62 22.59 -10.83 -15.75
C GLU A 62 24.11 -11.06 -15.74
N ASP A 63 24.57 -11.99 -16.57
CA ASP A 63 26.01 -12.22 -16.78
C ASP A 63 26.61 -11.04 -17.55
N ARG A 64 27.76 -10.56 -17.08
CA ARG A 64 28.40 -9.34 -17.58
C ARG A 64 29.87 -9.59 -17.93
N PRO A 65 30.44 -8.83 -18.88
CA PRO A 65 31.86 -8.91 -19.18
C PRO A 65 32.73 -8.69 -17.94
N GLN A 66 33.95 -9.25 -17.93
CA GLN A 66 34.85 -9.26 -16.76
C GLN A 66 35.06 -7.87 -16.13
N GLN A 67 35.13 -6.82 -16.94
CA GLN A 67 35.27 -5.43 -16.49
C GLN A 67 34.08 -4.90 -15.65
N PHE A 68 32.93 -5.57 -15.69
CA PHE A 68 31.70 -5.23 -14.95
C PHE A 68 31.17 -6.42 -14.14
N LYS A 69 32.02 -7.38 -13.74
CA LYS A 69 31.59 -8.61 -13.06
C LYS A 69 30.79 -8.36 -11.78
N ASP A 70 31.04 -7.23 -11.12
CA ASP A 70 30.41 -6.87 -9.85
C ASP A 70 29.09 -6.10 -10.04
N GLN A 71 28.75 -5.69 -11.27
CA GLN A 71 27.54 -4.92 -11.62
C GLN A 71 26.56 -5.78 -12.42
N THR A 72 26.04 -6.82 -11.77
CA THR A 72 25.17 -7.81 -12.42
C THR A 72 23.70 -7.45 -12.37
N PHE A 73 23.25 -6.62 -11.42
CA PHE A 73 21.82 -6.36 -11.22
C PHE A 73 21.32 -5.23 -12.12
N ASN A 74 20.39 -5.55 -13.03
CA ASN A 74 19.78 -4.61 -13.97
C ASN A 74 18.64 -3.81 -13.31
N TYR A 75 19.01 -2.79 -12.53
CA TYR A 75 18.02 -1.98 -11.78
C TYR A 75 17.14 -1.13 -12.70
N ALA A 76 17.61 -0.77 -13.90
CA ALA A 76 16.83 0.02 -14.85
C ALA A 76 15.61 -0.77 -15.34
N VAL A 77 15.81 -2.02 -15.76
CA VAL A 77 14.69 -2.90 -16.13
C VAL A 77 13.81 -3.21 -14.93
N PHE A 78 14.39 -3.48 -13.76
CA PHE A 78 13.63 -3.70 -12.52
C PHE A 78 12.70 -2.51 -12.19
N CYS A 79 13.20 -1.28 -12.29
CA CYS A 79 12.39 -0.08 -12.08
C CYS A 79 11.32 0.07 -13.15
N GLU A 80 11.64 -0.11 -14.43
CA GLU A 80 10.67 0.02 -15.52
C GLU A 80 9.56 -1.05 -15.45
N ILE A 81 9.86 -2.27 -14.97
CA ILE A 81 8.83 -3.28 -14.70
C ILE A 81 7.95 -2.88 -13.52
N LEU A 82 8.52 -2.36 -12.43
CA LEU A 82 7.72 -2.03 -11.24
C LEU A 82 6.94 -0.71 -11.37
N GLN A 83 7.52 0.28 -12.04
CA GLN A 83 6.97 1.62 -12.27
C GLN A 83 7.31 2.05 -13.70
N PRO A 84 6.49 1.66 -14.69
CA PRO A 84 6.75 2.00 -16.08
C PRO A 84 6.88 3.51 -16.28
N THR A 85 8.03 3.95 -16.79
CA THR A 85 8.31 5.34 -17.15
C THR A 85 8.40 5.54 -18.67
N ASN A 86 8.34 4.45 -19.44
CA ASN A 86 8.56 4.40 -20.88
C ASN A 86 9.94 4.98 -21.27
N ASP A 87 10.97 4.71 -20.47
CA ASP A 87 12.34 5.12 -20.80
C ASP A 87 12.87 4.30 -21.98
N THR A 88 13.02 4.94 -23.13
CA THR A 88 13.45 4.31 -24.40
C THR A 88 14.86 3.73 -24.34
N ARG A 89 15.65 4.09 -23.33
CA ARG A 89 17.01 3.54 -23.12
C ARG A 89 16.98 2.15 -22.49
N VAL A 90 15.87 1.77 -21.86
CA VAL A 90 15.74 0.49 -21.16
C VAL A 90 15.36 -0.59 -22.17
N GLN A 91 16.31 -1.48 -22.45
CA GLN A 91 16.08 -2.62 -23.33
C GLN A 91 15.59 -3.81 -22.50
N MET A 92 14.37 -4.28 -22.77
CA MET A 92 13.81 -5.48 -22.14
C MET A 92 13.94 -6.69 -23.05
N ASN A 93 14.52 -7.77 -22.53
CA ASN A 93 14.45 -9.07 -23.17
C ASN A 93 13.01 -9.65 -23.09
N ASN A 94 12.76 -10.73 -23.83
CA ASN A 94 11.44 -11.37 -23.89
C ASN A 94 10.93 -11.85 -22.52
N VAL A 95 11.83 -12.23 -21.60
CA VAL A 95 11.46 -12.66 -20.24
C VAL A 95 10.89 -11.50 -19.44
N TYR A 96 11.53 -10.33 -19.52
CA TYR A 96 11.08 -9.12 -18.85
C TYR A 96 9.81 -8.54 -19.46
N GLN A 97 9.65 -8.61 -20.78
CA GLN A 97 8.41 -8.21 -21.45
C GLN A 97 7.23 -9.05 -20.97
N ARG A 98 7.36 -10.38 -20.94
CA ARG A 98 6.32 -11.28 -20.41
C ARG A 98 6.00 -10.99 -18.96
N LEU A 99 7.01 -10.82 -18.10
CA LEU A 99 6.78 -10.46 -16.70
C LEU A 99 6.02 -9.13 -16.57
N LYS A 100 6.38 -8.14 -17.39
CA LYS A 100 5.70 -6.84 -17.40
C LYS A 100 4.24 -7.00 -17.83
N GLU A 101 3.96 -7.74 -18.89
CA GLU A 101 2.60 -8.05 -19.36
C GLU A 101 1.78 -8.79 -18.30
N GLU A 102 2.36 -9.80 -17.64
CA GLU A 102 1.72 -10.53 -16.54
C GLU A 102 1.37 -9.60 -15.36
N LEU A 103 2.29 -8.69 -15.00
CA LEU A 103 2.05 -7.72 -13.94
C LEU A 103 1.05 -6.63 -14.35
N ASP A 104 1.02 -6.25 -15.62
CA ASP A 104 0.09 -5.24 -16.18
C ASP A 104 -1.34 -5.84 -16.27
N ALA A 105 -1.45 -7.13 -16.61
CA ALA A 105 -2.71 -7.87 -16.60
C ALA A 105 -3.18 -8.25 -15.18
N PHE A 106 -2.29 -8.21 -14.19
CA PHE A 106 -2.63 -8.55 -12.82
C PHE A 106 -3.60 -7.53 -12.22
N ASN A 107 -4.83 -7.97 -11.96
CA ASN A 107 -5.80 -7.19 -11.20
C ASN A 107 -5.68 -7.53 -9.70
N PRO A 108 -5.10 -6.63 -8.86
CA PRO A 108 -4.92 -6.89 -7.43
C PRO A 108 -6.21 -7.06 -6.66
N ASP A 109 -7.34 -6.58 -7.19
CA ASP A 109 -8.65 -6.70 -6.57
C ASP A 109 -9.27 -8.09 -6.83
N MET A 110 -8.74 -8.87 -7.79
CA MET A 110 -9.26 -10.19 -8.18
C MET A 110 -8.40 -11.37 -7.72
N SER A 111 -7.18 -11.14 -7.24
CA SER A 111 -6.29 -12.22 -6.82
C SER A 111 -6.54 -12.60 -5.36
N LEU A 112 -6.93 -13.87 -5.12
CA LEU A 112 -7.07 -14.46 -3.77
C LEU A 112 -5.77 -14.43 -2.96
N ASP A 113 -4.63 -14.46 -3.65
CA ASP A 113 -3.29 -14.43 -3.04
C ASP A 113 -2.80 -13.02 -2.73
N SER A 114 -3.53 -11.99 -3.17
CA SER A 114 -3.25 -10.61 -2.84
C SER A 114 -3.27 -10.43 -1.31
N PRO A 115 -2.27 -9.75 -0.71
CA PRO A 115 -2.35 -9.35 0.69
C PRO A 115 -3.49 -8.35 0.95
N TYR A 116 -4.17 -7.88 -0.11
CA TYR A 116 -5.35 -7.05 -0.01
C TYR A 116 -6.59 -7.71 -0.62
N ALA A 117 -6.58 -9.03 -0.79
CA ALA A 117 -7.73 -9.79 -1.26
C ALA A 117 -8.93 -9.50 -0.35
N ILE A 118 -10.07 -9.24 -0.99
CA ILE A 118 -11.37 -9.04 -0.36
C ILE A 118 -12.35 -10.03 -0.96
N GLN A 119 -13.25 -10.58 -0.15
CA GLN A 119 -14.30 -11.45 -0.65
C GLN A 119 -15.42 -10.63 -1.27
N PRO A 120 -16.02 -11.07 -2.38
CA PRO A 120 -17.26 -10.48 -2.87
C PRO A 120 -18.40 -10.78 -1.88
N LEU A 121 -19.25 -9.80 -1.59
CA LEU A 121 -20.50 -10.00 -0.86
C LEU A 121 -21.68 -10.03 -1.83
N THR A 122 -22.87 -10.38 -1.32
CA THR A 122 -24.11 -10.18 -2.08
C THR A 122 -24.31 -8.68 -2.37
N PRO A 123 -25.10 -8.31 -3.39
CA PRO A 123 -25.37 -6.90 -3.69
C PRO A 123 -25.90 -6.09 -2.50
N GLU A 124 -26.81 -6.66 -1.69
CA GLU A 124 -27.26 -6.00 -0.45
C GLU A 124 -26.15 -5.91 0.59
N GLY A 125 -25.34 -6.97 0.72
CA GLY A 125 -24.19 -7.02 1.60
C GLY A 125 -23.13 -5.96 1.27
N GLU A 126 -22.84 -5.74 -0.01
CA GLU A 126 -21.95 -4.66 -0.45
C GLU A 126 -22.50 -3.28 -0.11
N LEU A 127 -23.80 -3.06 -0.32
CA LEU A 127 -24.46 -1.78 0.02
C LEU A 127 -24.38 -1.51 1.52
N ARG A 128 -24.69 -2.52 2.34
CA ARG A 128 -24.62 -2.45 3.80
C ARG A 128 -23.18 -2.26 4.27
N CYS A 129 -22.24 -3.05 3.77
CA CYS A 129 -20.82 -2.93 4.11
C CYS A 129 -20.28 -1.53 3.75
N LYS A 130 -20.66 -0.97 2.59
CA LYS A 130 -20.29 0.39 2.19
C LYS A 130 -20.82 1.45 3.16
N TYR A 131 -22.05 1.31 3.63
CA TYR A 131 -22.62 2.18 4.66
C TYR A 131 -21.84 2.09 5.98
N LEU A 132 -21.58 0.87 6.47
CA LEU A 132 -20.83 0.64 7.72
C LEU A 132 -19.41 1.21 7.65
N LYS A 133 -18.71 0.98 6.53
CA LYS A 133 -17.39 1.56 6.26
C LYS A 133 -17.40 3.09 6.35
N ARG A 134 -18.44 3.75 5.83
CA ARG A 134 -18.56 5.22 5.92
C ARG A 134 -18.70 5.67 7.38
N LYS A 135 -19.51 4.99 8.20
CA LYS A 135 -19.64 5.29 9.64
C LYS A 135 -18.31 5.11 10.37
N LEU A 136 -17.62 3.98 10.12
CA LEU A 136 -16.31 3.68 10.70
C LEU A 136 -15.26 4.71 10.31
N LYS A 137 -15.15 5.06 9.02
CA LYS A 137 -14.26 6.13 8.55
C LYS A 137 -14.51 7.43 9.28
N HIS A 138 -15.77 7.84 9.40
CA HIS A 138 -16.12 9.08 10.10
C HIS A 138 -15.66 9.05 11.57
N LYS A 139 -15.87 7.92 12.26
CA LYS A 139 -15.44 7.72 13.65
C LYS A 139 -13.91 7.73 13.80
N ILE A 140 -13.18 7.03 12.93
CA ILE A 140 -11.71 7.00 12.88
C ILE A 140 -11.17 8.42 12.73
N THR A 141 -11.70 9.18 11.76
CA THR A 141 -11.28 10.57 11.52
C THR A 141 -11.64 11.49 12.69
N SER A 142 -12.84 11.37 13.27
CA SER A 142 -13.28 12.26 14.36
C SER A 142 -12.55 12.00 15.67
N THR A 143 -12.20 10.74 15.94
CA THR A 143 -11.44 10.36 17.14
C THR A 143 -9.93 10.46 16.96
N ARG A 144 -9.44 10.70 15.73
CA ARG A 144 -8.02 10.72 15.36
C ARG A 144 -7.29 9.43 15.75
N VAL A 145 -7.97 8.31 15.59
CA VAL A 145 -7.43 6.98 15.90
C VAL A 145 -7.06 6.27 14.61
N SER A 146 -5.87 5.67 14.53
CA SER A 146 -5.47 4.84 13.40
C SER A 146 -6.04 3.42 13.54
N ALA A 147 -6.84 2.97 12.55
CA ALA A 147 -7.32 1.59 12.51
C ALA A 147 -6.15 0.59 12.46
N ARG A 148 -5.06 0.97 11.77
CA ARG A 148 -3.87 0.13 11.64
C ARG A 148 -3.15 -0.04 12.97
N GLU A 149 -3.03 1.01 13.77
CA GLU A 149 -2.42 0.92 15.10
C GLU A 149 -3.27 0.03 16.01
N LEU A 150 -4.59 0.29 16.09
CA LEU A 150 -5.49 -0.48 16.95
C LEU A 150 -5.58 -1.97 16.59
N LEU A 151 -5.64 -2.30 15.31
CA LEU A 151 -5.74 -3.69 14.85
C LEU A 151 -4.36 -4.37 14.79
N GLY A 152 -3.31 -3.60 14.52
CA GLY A 152 -1.92 -4.07 14.48
C GLY A 152 -1.40 -4.55 15.83
N ASP A 153 -1.92 -4.01 16.94
CA ASP A 153 -1.66 -4.51 18.30
C ASP A 153 -2.02 -6.00 18.48
N TYR A 154 -2.90 -6.54 17.63
CA TYR A 154 -3.26 -7.96 17.65
C TYR A 154 -2.47 -8.80 16.64
N ASP A 155 -1.68 -8.21 15.76
CA ASP A 155 -0.86 -8.94 14.79
C ASP A 155 0.40 -9.50 15.47
N PRO A 156 0.57 -10.84 15.52
CA PRO A 156 1.75 -11.44 16.16
C PRO A 156 3.07 -11.09 15.46
N HIS A 157 3.04 -10.73 14.17
CA HIS A 157 4.24 -10.39 13.40
C HIS A 157 4.76 -8.98 13.69
N LEU A 158 3.87 -8.03 13.99
CA LEU A 158 4.27 -6.66 14.34
C LEU A 158 4.80 -6.56 15.77
N ASN A 159 4.28 -7.38 16.68
CA ASN A 159 4.61 -7.32 18.09
C ASN A 159 5.85 -8.13 18.49
N GLY A 160 6.73 -8.49 17.54
CA GLY A 160 8.05 -9.10 17.82
C GLY A 160 8.03 -10.35 18.72
N GLY A 161 6.89 -11.06 18.80
CA GLY A 161 6.70 -12.18 19.72
C GLY A 161 6.66 -11.82 21.21
N THR A 162 6.56 -10.53 21.58
CA THR A 162 6.58 -10.06 22.98
C THR A 162 5.25 -10.24 23.71
N VAL A 163 4.15 -10.47 22.97
CA VAL A 163 2.89 -10.97 23.54
C VAL A 163 3.01 -12.46 23.90
N GLY A 164 3.83 -12.75 24.91
CA GLY A 164 4.13 -14.10 25.39
C GLY A 164 2.91 -14.88 25.88
N TRP A 165 1.81 -14.21 26.23
CA TRP A 165 0.56 -14.85 26.62
C TRP A 165 -0.18 -15.50 25.43
N MET A 166 0.05 -15.06 24.19
CA MET A 166 -0.55 -15.66 22.99
C MET A 166 0.11 -16.96 22.54
N LYS A 167 1.33 -17.27 22.99
CA LYS A 167 2.00 -18.55 22.65
C LYS A 167 1.35 -19.79 23.28
N LYS A 168 0.39 -19.61 24.20
CA LYS A 168 -0.35 -20.69 24.86
C LYS A 168 -1.65 -21.12 24.15
N THR A 169 -2.03 -20.47 23.04
CA THR A 169 -3.21 -20.92 22.27
C THR A 169 -2.94 -22.24 21.56
N SER A 170 -3.97 -23.08 21.43
CA SER A 170 -3.85 -24.45 20.90
C SER A 170 -3.14 -24.49 19.54
N LYS A 171 -2.45 -25.61 19.25
CA LYS A 171 -1.72 -25.84 17.98
C LYS A 171 -2.59 -25.57 16.74
N HIS A 172 -3.91 -25.65 16.86
CA HIS A 172 -4.84 -25.40 15.76
C HIS A 172 -4.96 -23.92 15.38
N THR A 173 -4.89 -23.00 16.35
CA THR A 173 -4.95 -21.55 16.09
C THR A 173 -3.66 -21.03 15.42
N GLN A 174 -2.54 -21.71 15.64
CA GLN A 174 -1.24 -21.31 15.07
C GLN A 174 -1.20 -21.43 13.54
N PHE A 175 -1.96 -22.34 12.92
CA PHE A 175 -1.91 -22.52 11.46
C PHE A 175 -2.65 -21.42 10.68
N LEU A 176 -3.73 -20.88 11.22
CA LEU A 176 -4.59 -19.90 10.52
C LEU A 176 -4.07 -18.45 10.62
N CYS A 177 -3.28 -18.13 11.67
CA CYS A 177 -2.85 -16.75 11.97
C CYS A 177 -1.39 -16.45 11.59
N ASN A 178 -0.71 -17.34 10.87
CA ASN A 178 0.70 -17.13 10.49
C ASN A 178 0.89 -16.22 9.28
N LEU A 179 -0.18 -15.75 8.63
CA LEU A 179 -0.09 -14.81 7.52
C LEU A 179 0.08 -13.37 8.08
N PRO A 180 1.15 -12.65 7.70
CA PRO A 180 1.32 -11.25 8.07
C PRO A 180 0.12 -10.41 7.59
N GLY A 181 -0.35 -9.49 8.43
CA GLY A 181 -1.51 -8.67 8.07
C GLY A 181 -2.88 -9.34 8.30
N CYS A 182 -2.89 -10.53 8.93
CA CYS A 182 -4.12 -11.23 9.32
C CYS A 182 -4.21 -11.39 10.84
N ILE A 183 -5.43 -11.29 11.38
CA ILE A 183 -5.74 -11.55 12.80
C ILE A 183 -6.91 -12.54 12.92
N SER A 184 -6.97 -13.32 14.00
CA SER A 184 -8.08 -14.24 14.24
C SER A 184 -9.41 -13.49 14.39
N ARG A 185 -10.53 -14.19 14.16
CA ARG A 185 -11.88 -13.64 14.39
C ARG A 185 -12.05 -13.04 15.78
N SER A 186 -11.55 -13.72 16.82
CA SER A 186 -11.66 -13.21 18.20
C SER A 186 -10.90 -11.89 18.41
N GLN A 187 -9.71 -11.75 17.81
CA GLN A 187 -8.92 -10.52 17.85
C GLN A 187 -9.61 -9.40 17.08
N TYR A 188 -10.13 -9.73 15.88
CA TYR A 188 -10.95 -8.82 15.08
C TYR A 188 -12.14 -8.27 15.88
N MET A 189 -12.94 -9.14 16.50
CA MET A 189 -14.13 -8.70 17.25
C MET A 189 -13.74 -7.73 18.38
N ARG A 190 -12.70 -8.05 19.15
CA ARG A 190 -12.19 -7.16 20.22
C ARG A 190 -11.69 -5.82 19.65
N GLY A 191 -10.93 -5.87 18.57
CA GLY A 191 -10.43 -4.68 17.87
C GLY A 191 -11.56 -3.80 17.34
N MET A 192 -12.58 -4.40 16.74
CA MET A 192 -13.74 -3.70 16.18
C MET A 192 -14.62 -3.07 17.24
N VAL A 193 -14.87 -3.74 18.37
CA VAL A 193 -15.60 -3.14 19.49
C VAL A 193 -14.88 -1.89 19.98
N ARG A 194 -13.55 -1.95 20.11
CA ARG A 194 -12.73 -0.78 20.51
C ARG A 194 -12.72 0.31 19.45
N LEU A 195 -12.62 -0.05 18.17
CA LEU A 195 -12.59 0.89 17.03
C LEU A 195 -13.94 1.58 16.81
N ALA A 196 -15.03 0.82 16.93
CA ALA A 196 -16.38 1.33 16.70
C ALA A 196 -16.90 2.14 17.90
N GLY A 197 -16.52 1.77 19.13
CA GLY A 197 -16.97 2.42 20.34
C GLY A 197 -18.50 2.41 20.45
N ASP A 198 -19.09 3.60 20.43
CA ASP A 198 -20.51 3.87 20.57
C ASP A 198 -21.30 3.88 19.25
N LEU A 199 -20.70 3.49 18.12
CA LEU A 199 -21.37 3.48 16.81
C LEU A 199 -22.61 2.56 16.72
N GLY A 200 -22.81 1.70 17.71
CA GLY A 200 -23.92 0.75 17.78
C GLY A 200 -23.86 -0.30 16.67
N LEU A 201 -22.67 -0.79 16.34
CA LEU A 201 -22.53 -1.89 15.38
C LEU A 201 -23.07 -3.17 15.99
N THR A 202 -23.98 -3.83 15.30
CA THR A 202 -24.47 -5.15 15.71
C THR A 202 -23.42 -6.23 15.44
N GLU A 203 -23.61 -7.42 16.01
CA GLU A 203 -22.77 -8.56 15.69
C GLU A 203 -22.83 -8.93 14.21
N ASP A 204 -24.01 -8.85 13.59
CA ASP A 204 -24.19 -9.08 12.15
C ASP A 204 -23.44 -8.06 11.29
N ASP A 205 -23.42 -6.78 11.69
CA ASP A 205 -22.65 -5.74 11.01
C ASP A 205 -21.14 -6.06 11.08
N MET A 206 -20.65 -6.50 12.24
CA MET A 206 -19.25 -6.93 12.40
C MET A 206 -18.96 -8.19 11.61
N ASN A 207 -19.87 -9.15 11.56
CA ASN A 207 -19.70 -10.38 10.79
C ASN A 207 -19.67 -10.11 9.28
N LEU A 208 -20.49 -9.18 8.80
CA LEU A 208 -20.50 -8.77 7.39
C LEU A 208 -19.16 -8.14 6.99
N ILE A 209 -18.61 -7.25 7.81
CA ILE A 209 -17.27 -6.68 7.58
C ILE A 209 -16.21 -7.78 7.65
N TYR A 210 -16.31 -8.71 8.61
CA TYR A 210 -15.39 -9.84 8.70
C TYR A 210 -15.35 -10.63 7.40
N SER A 211 -16.51 -11.06 6.91
CA SER A 211 -16.63 -11.83 5.66
C SER A 211 -16.07 -11.06 4.47
N LYS A 212 -16.26 -9.73 4.40
CA LYS A 212 -15.69 -8.90 3.32
C LYS A 212 -14.17 -8.98 3.25
N TYR A 213 -13.50 -9.04 4.40
CA TYR A 213 -12.05 -9.03 4.51
C TYR A 213 -11.49 -10.38 4.99
N GLU A 214 -12.25 -11.46 4.83
CA GLU A 214 -11.82 -12.79 5.24
C GLU A 214 -10.78 -13.34 4.25
N ARG A 215 -9.69 -13.87 4.80
CA ARG A 215 -8.64 -14.56 4.08
C ARG A 215 -8.20 -15.79 4.85
N ASN A 216 -8.46 -16.97 4.28
CA ASN A 216 -8.09 -18.26 4.86
C ASN A 216 -8.56 -18.44 6.32
N GLY A 217 -9.80 -18.05 6.62
CA GLY A 217 -10.38 -18.15 7.96
C GLY A 217 -9.86 -17.11 8.97
N ALA A 218 -9.07 -16.12 8.54
CA ALA A 218 -8.62 -14.99 9.35
C ALA A 218 -9.05 -13.64 8.74
N PHE A 219 -9.04 -12.59 9.55
CA PHE A 219 -9.39 -11.23 9.11
C PHE A 219 -8.16 -10.51 8.56
N ASN A 220 -8.18 -10.14 7.28
CA ASN A 220 -7.14 -9.36 6.62
C ASN A 220 -7.26 -7.87 6.97
N TYR A 221 -6.69 -7.47 8.11
CA TYR A 221 -6.81 -6.08 8.56
C TYR A 221 -5.99 -5.11 7.69
N TYR A 222 -4.99 -5.56 6.94
CA TYR A 222 -4.30 -4.71 5.95
C TYR A 222 -5.22 -4.23 4.84
N ALA A 223 -6.03 -5.14 4.28
CA ALA A 223 -7.07 -4.80 3.30
C ALA A 223 -8.09 -3.81 3.89
N PHE A 224 -8.54 -4.08 5.11
CA PHE A 224 -9.48 -3.21 5.81
C PHE A 224 -8.91 -1.81 6.06
N CYS A 225 -7.71 -1.70 6.64
CA CYS A 225 -7.05 -0.43 6.92
C CYS A 225 -6.78 0.37 5.66
N LYS A 226 -6.31 -0.26 4.57
CA LYS A 226 -6.14 0.41 3.27
C LYS A 226 -7.44 1.06 2.79
N ASP A 227 -8.56 0.37 2.95
CA ASP A 227 -9.86 0.91 2.59
C ASP A 227 -10.32 2.02 3.53
N MET A 228 -9.96 1.97 4.81
CA MET A 228 -10.27 3.01 5.81
C MET A 228 -9.45 4.29 5.58
N ASP A 229 -8.13 4.13 5.37
CA ASP A 229 -7.14 5.21 5.29
C ASP A 229 -7.17 5.96 3.95
N ARG A 230 -7.74 5.37 2.88
CA ARG A 230 -7.92 6.07 1.61
C ARG A 230 -8.71 7.36 1.84
N PRO A 231 -8.11 8.56 1.61
CA PRO A 231 -8.83 9.81 1.68
C PRO A 231 -9.98 9.72 0.69
N SER A 232 -11.18 10.08 1.16
CA SER A 232 -12.39 10.10 0.35
C SER A 232 -12.23 11.12 -0.79
N SER A 233 -11.69 10.66 -1.91
CA SER A 233 -11.30 11.45 -3.07
C SER A 233 -10.19 12.48 -2.75
N PRO A 234 -9.30 12.81 -3.72
CA PRO A 234 -8.56 14.06 -3.60
C PRO A 234 -9.59 15.15 -3.43
N ILE A 235 -9.46 15.95 -2.36
CA ILE A 235 -10.22 17.20 -2.22
C ILE A 235 -10.00 17.92 -3.53
N LYS A 236 -11.01 17.96 -4.40
CA LYS A 236 -10.98 18.83 -5.57
C LYS A 236 -10.85 20.22 -4.97
N PHE A 237 -9.64 20.76 -4.96
CA PHE A 237 -9.45 22.18 -4.72
C PHE A 237 -10.38 22.84 -5.72
N ARG A 238 -11.44 23.46 -5.21
CA ARG A 238 -12.35 24.26 -6.00
C ARG A 238 -11.43 25.29 -6.66
N GLU A 239 -11.15 25.12 -7.95
CA GLU A 239 -10.44 26.12 -8.73
C GLU A 239 -11.13 27.44 -8.43
N GLY A 240 -10.31 28.40 -7.96
CA GLY A 240 -10.79 29.63 -7.36
C GLY A 240 -11.89 30.22 -8.23
N GLY A 241 -13.05 30.45 -7.61
CA GLY A 241 -14.08 31.24 -8.26
C GLY A 241 -13.44 32.50 -8.81
N ASN A 242 -13.62 32.73 -10.11
CA ASN A 242 -13.30 33.97 -10.78
C ASN A 242 -13.74 35.12 -9.88
N ARG A 243 -12.78 35.80 -9.23
CA ARG A 243 -13.02 37.10 -8.66
C ARG A 243 -13.25 38.00 -9.87
N THR A 244 -14.51 38.37 -10.09
CA THR A 244 -14.86 39.48 -10.94
C THR A 244 -14.02 40.68 -10.52
N PRO A 245 -13.40 41.41 -11.47
CA PRO A 245 -12.68 42.63 -11.16
C PRO A 245 -13.66 43.61 -10.51
N LEU A 246 -13.32 44.09 -9.31
CA LEU A 246 -13.97 45.26 -8.72
C LEU A 246 -13.59 46.46 -9.57
N ASP A 247 -14.53 46.89 -10.41
CA ASP A 247 -14.45 48.09 -11.22
C ASP A 247 -14.53 49.32 -10.30
N PHE A 248 -13.37 49.86 -9.92
CA PHE A 248 -13.25 51.11 -9.18
C PHE A 248 -13.27 52.29 -10.16
N SER A 249 -14.43 52.59 -10.75
CA SER A 249 -14.69 53.85 -11.42
C SER A 249 -14.95 54.95 -10.39
N GLY A 250 -13.87 55.50 -9.82
CA GLY A 250 -13.91 56.66 -8.95
C GLY A 250 -14.15 57.94 -9.74
N ASN A 251 -15.42 58.38 -9.82
CA ASN A 251 -15.78 59.77 -10.16
C ASN A 251 -15.23 60.72 -9.09
N ARG A 252 -14.26 61.57 -9.45
CA ARG A 252 -13.90 62.77 -8.68
C ARG A 252 -14.49 63.99 -9.38
N THR A 253 -15.47 64.63 -8.74
CA THR A 253 -15.89 65.99 -9.06
C THR A 253 -14.86 66.99 -8.51
N PRO A 254 -14.51 68.05 -9.26
CA PRO A 254 -13.77 69.18 -8.72
C PRO A 254 -14.75 70.23 -8.21
N LEU A 255 -14.70 70.52 -6.91
CA LEU A 255 -15.32 71.72 -6.33
C LEU A 255 -14.33 72.35 -5.36
N ASP A 256 -14.17 73.66 -5.57
CA ASP A 256 -13.69 74.69 -4.68
C ASP A 256 -12.20 74.67 -4.28
N LEU A 257 -11.46 75.60 -4.89
CA LEU A 257 -10.58 76.49 -4.14
C LEU A 257 -10.57 77.87 -4.82
N MET A 258 -11.05 78.84 -4.03
CA MET A 258 -10.75 80.28 -4.14
C MET A 258 -9.24 80.53 -4.06
#